data_AF-A0A8T4JM71-F1
#
_entry.id   AF-A0A8T4JM71-F1
#
_cell.length_a   1.000
_cell.length_b   1.000
_cell.length_c   1.000
_cell.angle_alpha   90.00
_cell.angle_beta   90.00
_cell.angle_gamma   90.00
#
_symmetry.space_group_name_H-M   'P 1'
#
loop_
_entity.id
_entity.type
_entity.pdbx_description
1 polymer ?
#
loop_
_entity_poly.entity_id
_entity_poly.type
_entity_poly.pdbx_seq_one_letter_code
_entity_poly.pdbx_strand_id
1 'polypeptide(L)'
;MNKKAGLAIQWYVLILAFLIGLGVFFYNYSTTTVELPNKFLGQFQFYLIKELQNSENTLFYIDQSAKYAANDAIYDLSNKESYGNSDCGDYLGYPLFTTYDETNNLKECYPDKNTIQEDFKSVFINNLNRYLRNYPYYQARNIRFDINLKQDEKLNIIGIAKDNIEFGKLREDVTSSLAASGKCGFIVSYADQYVGTPYLAEGSTIKLVTPSQAANDGTTCATFVQSVFYYTLGENSQPTTKESAAKTICEDPKMINLETNPDILQPGDIFASESCNSPRYGHTGIYVGKGKVAGKMLGTKHGEFIPDNEGEHIFIHSGTVGY
;
A
#
# COMPACT_ATOMS: atom_id res chain seq x y z
N MET A 1 -56.19 2.11 51.05
CA MET A 1 -55.21 2.54 50.04
C MET A 1 -55.76 2.28 48.65
N ASN A 2 -55.76 3.29 47.79
CA ASN A 2 -56.37 3.22 46.47
C ASN A 2 -55.47 2.39 45.53
N LYS A 3 -55.87 1.16 45.18
CA LYS A 3 -55.06 0.21 44.39
C LYS A 3 -54.58 0.79 43.05
N LYS A 4 -55.28 1.80 42.53
CA LYS A 4 -54.93 2.52 41.29
C LYS A 4 -53.69 3.43 41.43
N ALA A 5 -53.42 3.96 42.62
CA ALA A 5 -52.26 4.84 42.84
C ALA A 5 -50.93 4.07 42.89
N GLY A 6 -50.93 2.83 43.40
CA GLY A 6 -49.73 1.99 43.43
C GLY A 6 -49.26 1.56 42.04
N LEU A 7 -50.20 1.31 41.13
CA LEU A 7 -49.91 0.92 39.75
C LEU A 7 -49.27 2.07 38.96
N ALA A 8 -49.73 3.30 39.15
CA ALA A 8 -49.15 4.48 38.50
C ALA A 8 -47.68 4.69 38.91
N ILE A 9 -47.37 4.56 40.21
CA ILE A 9 -46.01 4.74 40.73
C ILE A 9 -45.03 3.72 40.13
N GLN A 10 -45.44 2.46 39.97
CA GLN A 10 -44.60 1.42 39.35
C GLN A 10 -44.23 1.75 37.90
N TRP A 11 -45.18 2.29 37.12
CA TRP A 11 -44.93 2.70 35.74
C TRP A 11 -43.95 3.87 35.64
N TYR A 12 -44.03 4.86 36.54
CA TYR A 12 -43.09 5.97 36.57
C TYR A 12 -41.65 5.51 36.86
N VAL A 13 -41.47 4.54 37.77
CA VAL A 13 -40.14 3.99 38.07
C VAL A 13 -39.55 3.23 36.87
N LEU A 14 -40.35 2.46 36.14
CA LEU A 14 -39.92 1.77 34.93
C LEU A 14 -39.52 2.73 33.81
N ILE A 15 -40.32 3.77 33.56
CA ILE A 15 -40.01 4.79 32.54
C ILE A 15 -38.71 5.51 32.90
N LEU A 16 -38.53 5.88 34.17
CA LEU A 16 -37.31 6.55 34.62
C LEU A 16 -36.07 5.65 34.45
N ALA A 17 -36.16 4.38 34.85
CA ALA A 17 -35.07 3.42 34.68
C ALA A 17 -34.71 3.21 33.20
N PHE A 18 -35.72 3.14 32.32
CA PHE A 18 -35.52 3.05 30.88
C PHE A 18 -34.80 4.27 30.31
N LEU A 19 -35.21 5.49 30.70
CA LEU A 19 -34.55 6.73 30.25
C LEU A 19 -33.10 6.83 30.73
N ILE A 20 -32.81 6.40 31.96
CA ILE A 20 -31.44 6.33 32.48
C ILE A 20 -30.61 5.33 31.66
N GLY A 21 -31.15 4.14 31.40
CA GLY A 21 -30.49 3.14 30.56
C GLY A 21 -30.20 3.65 29.14
N LEU A 22 -31.13 4.37 28.54
CA LEU A 22 -30.97 5.04 27.25
C LEU A 22 -29.87 6.10 27.28
N GLY A 23 -29.82 6.92 28.33
CA GLY A 23 -28.78 7.93 28.53
C GLY A 23 -27.40 7.30 28.65
N VAL A 24 -27.27 6.23 29.44
CA VAL A 24 -26.00 5.49 29.59
C VAL A 24 -25.60 4.82 28.28
N PHE A 25 -26.55 4.23 27.55
CA PHE A 25 -26.29 3.63 26.24
C PHE A 25 -25.78 4.66 25.24
N PHE A 26 -26.45 5.81 25.10
CA PHE A 26 -26.02 6.87 24.17
C PHE A 26 -24.71 7.54 24.59
N TYR A 27 -24.50 7.73 25.89
CA TYR A 27 -23.23 8.24 26.41
C TYR A 27 -22.09 7.29 26.03
N ASN A 28 -22.20 6.01 26.36
CA ASN A 28 -21.19 5.02 25.98
C ASN A 28 -21.06 4.90 24.46
N TYR A 29 -22.16 4.92 23.70
CA TYR A 29 -22.08 4.90 22.24
C TYR A 29 -21.29 6.10 21.71
N SER A 30 -21.52 7.30 22.22
CA SER A 30 -20.81 8.52 21.81
C SER A 30 -19.34 8.57 22.25
N THR A 31 -18.98 7.96 23.38
CA THR A 31 -17.61 7.98 23.91
C THR A 31 -16.78 6.76 23.50
N THR A 32 -17.43 5.65 23.16
CA THR A 32 -16.79 4.38 22.80
C THR A 32 -16.83 4.11 21.29
N THR A 33 -17.55 4.90 20.49
CA THR A 33 -17.15 5.06 19.10
C THR A 33 -15.78 5.71 19.14
N VAL A 34 -14.74 4.87 19.17
CA VAL A 34 -13.43 5.24 18.66
C VAL A 34 -13.74 6.01 17.39
N GLU A 35 -13.42 7.30 17.38
CA GLU A 35 -13.40 8.06 16.14
C GLU A 35 -12.36 7.36 15.28
N LEU A 36 -12.73 6.25 14.63
CA LEU A 36 -12.13 5.86 13.39
C LEU A 36 -12.32 7.11 12.56
N PRO A 37 -11.22 7.80 12.18
CA PRO A 37 -11.35 9.04 11.46
C PRO A 37 -12.16 8.71 10.21
N ASN A 38 -13.44 9.10 10.21
CA ASN A 38 -14.39 8.75 9.13
C ASN A 38 -13.88 9.21 7.77
N LYS A 39 -12.90 10.13 7.76
CA LYS A 39 -12.11 10.57 6.62
C LYS A 39 -11.33 9.47 5.88
N PHE A 40 -11.07 8.31 6.49
CA PHE A 40 -10.26 7.26 5.86
C PHE A 40 -11.01 5.95 5.59
N LEU A 41 -12.32 5.88 5.86
CA LEU A 41 -13.08 4.63 5.66
C LEU A 41 -13.01 4.14 4.21
N GLY A 42 -13.13 5.07 3.23
CA GLY A 42 -13.00 4.73 1.82
C GLY A 42 -11.59 4.30 1.43
N GLN A 43 -10.55 5.01 1.90
CA GLN A 43 -9.16 4.65 1.61
C GLN A 43 -8.78 3.29 2.19
N PHE A 44 -9.25 2.99 3.40
CA PHE A 44 -9.05 1.68 4.01
C PHE A 44 -9.74 0.56 3.22
N GLN A 45 -10.97 0.79 2.74
CA GLN A 45 -11.65 -0.16 1.86
C GLN A 45 -10.88 -0.40 0.56
N PHE A 46 -10.37 0.66 -0.09
CA PHE A 46 -9.54 0.53 -1.29
C PHE A 46 -8.22 -0.20 -0.99
N TYR A 47 -7.60 0.06 0.16
CA TYR A 47 -6.40 -0.65 0.59
C TYR A 47 -6.66 -2.15 0.77
N LEU A 48 -7.74 -2.52 1.47
CA LEU A 48 -8.15 -3.92 1.61
C LEU A 48 -8.42 -4.60 0.27
N ILE A 49 -9.10 -3.92 -0.65
CA ILE A 49 -9.36 -4.44 -2.00
C ILE A 49 -8.04 -4.66 -2.74
N LYS A 50 -7.12 -3.71 -2.66
CA LYS A 50 -5.81 -3.80 -3.30
C LYS A 50 -4.98 -4.96 -2.74
N GLU A 51 -4.95 -5.13 -1.42
CA GLU A 51 -4.24 -6.25 -0.80
C GLU A 51 -4.89 -7.59 -1.14
N LEU A 52 -6.22 -7.65 -1.22
CA LEU A 52 -6.93 -8.84 -1.69
C LEU A 52 -6.53 -9.19 -3.13
N GLN A 53 -6.52 -8.21 -4.04
CA GLN A 53 -6.08 -8.40 -5.43
C GLN A 53 -4.62 -8.87 -5.51
N ASN A 54 -3.73 -8.30 -4.69
CA ASN A 54 -2.34 -8.75 -4.60
C ASN A 54 -2.25 -10.20 -4.13
N SER A 55 -3.09 -10.60 -3.16
CA SER A 55 -3.13 -11.97 -2.66
C SER A 55 -3.60 -12.97 -3.71
N GLU A 56 -4.63 -12.62 -4.48
CA GLU A 56 -5.14 -13.44 -5.59
C GLU A 56 -4.10 -13.58 -6.71
N ASN A 57 -3.45 -12.48 -7.08
CA ASN A 57 -2.37 -12.49 -8.07
C ASN A 57 -1.18 -13.34 -7.62
N THR A 58 -0.86 -13.32 -6.32
CA THR A 58 0.22 -14.14 -5.75
C THR A 58 -0.16 -15.61 -5.78
N LEU A 59 -1.38 -15.95 -5.38
CA LEU A 59 -1.87 -17.33 -5.41
C LEU A 59 -1.88 -17.87 -6.86
N PHE A 60 -2.37 -17.08 -7.80
CA PHE A 60 -2.36 -17.41 -9.22
C PHE A 60 -0.93 -17.64 -9.74
N TYR A 61 0.02 -16.77 -9.37
CA TYR A 61 1.41 -16.93 -9.79
C TYR A 61 2.05 -18.21 -9.23
N ILE A 62 1.78 -18.53 -7.95
CA ILE A 62 2.24 -19.77 -7.32
C ILE A 62 1.68 -20.98 -8.07
N ASP A 63 0.39 -20.96 -8.43
CA ASP A 63 -0.26 -22.06 -9.13
C ASP A 63 0.30 -22.27 -10.55
N GLN A 64 0.50 -21.18 -11.30
CA GLN A 64 1.15 -21.27 -12.62
C GLN A 64 2.61 -21.73 -12.50
N SER A 65 3.36 -21.21 -11.52
CA SER A 65 4.73 -21.61 -11.26
C SER A 65 4.83 -23.09 -10.90
N ALA A 66 3.91 -23.61 -10.10
CA ALA A 66 3.82 -25.03 -9.76
C ALA A 66 3.56 -25.89 -11.01
N LYS A 67 2.65 -25.47 -11.89
CA LYS A 67 2.40 -26.19 -13.15
C LYS A 67 3.66 -26.31 -14.01
N TYR A 68 4.40 -25.22 -14.19
CA TYR A 68 5.65 -25.26 -14.97
C TYR A 68 6.75 -26.04 -14.24
N ALA A 69 6.89 -25.86 -12.93
CA ALA A 69 7.84 -26.62 -12.12
C ALA A 69 7.60 -28.14 -12.18
N ALA A 70 6.35 -28.58 -12.26
CA ALA A 70 6.01 -29.98 -12.45
C ALA A 70 6.45 -30.51 -13.83
N ASN A 71 6.21 -29.74 -14.90
CA ASN A 71 6.66 -30.11 -16.24
C ASN A 71 8.18 -30.18 -16.32
N ASP A 72 8.87 -29.18 -15.77
CA ASP A 72 10.34 -29.15 -15.70
C ASP A 72 10.85 -30.32 -14.87
N ALA A 73 10.22 -30.65 -13.73
CA ALA A 73 10.63 -31.79 -12.92
C ALA A 73 10.49 -33.11 -13.67
N ILE A 74 9.41 -33.31 -14.43
CA ILE A 74 9.27 -34.52 -15.27
C ILE A 74 10.36 -34.56 -16.33
N TYR A 75 10.63 -33.43 -16.99
CA TYR A 75 11.68 -33.34 -18.00
C TYR A 75 13.07 -33.62 -17.41
N ASP A 76 13.41 -32.98 -16.30
CA ASP A 76 14.68 -33.15 -15.59
C ASP A 76 14.85 -34.59 -15.10
N LEU A 77 13.78 -35.22 -14.59
CA LEU A 77 13.78 -36.63 -14.18
C LEU A 77 13.96 -37.61 -15.34
N SER A 78 13.43 -37.25 -16.52
CA SER A 78 13.60 -38.06 -17.73
C SER A 78 14.99 -37.92 -18.36
N ASN A 79 15.75 -36.89 -17.97
CA ASN A 79 17.09 -36.63 -18.47
C ASN A 79 18.17 -37.36 -17.66
N LYS A 80 19.33 -37.48 -18.32
CA LYS A 80 20.56 -38.23 -18.03
C LYS A 80 21.11 -38.20 -16.58
N GLU A 81 20.59 -37.39 -15.67
CA GLU A 81 21.23 -37.11 -14.36
C GLU A 81 20.35 -37.35 -13.13
N SER A 82 19.06 -37.67 -13.30
CA SER A 82 18.12 -37.52 -12.18
C SER A 82 17.85 -38.77 -11.34
N TYR A 83 17.75 -39.94 -11.96
CA TYR A 83 17.72 -41.19 -11.19
C TYR A 83 19.17 -41.64 -11.08
N GLY A 84 19.71 -41.67 -9.86
CA GLY A 84 21.10 -42.08 -9.59
C GLY A 84 21.45 -43.45 -10.20
N ASN A 85 22.69 -43.89 -10.04
CA ASN A 85 23.18 -45.13 -10.64
C ASN A 85 22.21 -46.30 -10.45
N SER A 86 21.50 -46.66 -11.53
CA SER A 86 20.62 -47.83 -11.55
C SER A 86 21.46 -49.09 -11.38
N ASP A 87 20.93 -50.09 -10.69
CA ASP A 87 21.53 -51.43 -10.61
C ASP A 87 21.70 -52.08 -12.00
N CYS A 88 20.98 -51.59 -13.01
CA CYS A 88 21.08 -52.04 -14.40
C CYS A 88 22.16 -51.28 -15.21
N GLY A 89 22.86 -50.32 -14.59
CA GLY A 89 23.82 -49.44 -15.25
C GLY A 89 23.17 -48.32 -16.06
N ASP A 90 23.95 -47.71 -16.93
CA ASP A 90 23.55 -46.60 -17.80
C ASP A 90 23.96 -46.85 -19.27
N TYR A 91 23.21 -46.28 -20.20
CA TYR A 91 23.57 -46.25 -21.62
C TYR A 91 23.58 -44.82 -22.13
N LEU A 92 24.75 -44.36 -22.57
CA LEU A 92 24.99 -42.95 -22.92
C LEU A 92 24.56 -41.99 -21.77
N GLY A 93 24.74 -42.45 -20.53
CA GLY A 93 24.32 -41.88 -19.24
C GLY A 93 22.82 -41.83 -18.96
N TYR A 94 21.97 -42.45 -19.77
CA TYR A 94 20.59 -42.68 -19.36
C TYR A 94 20.51 -43.93 -18.51
N PRO A 95 19.90 -43.90 -17.32
CA PRO A 95 19.77 -45.07 -16.47
C PRO A 95 18.93 -46.13 -17.20
N LEU A 96 19.43 -47.37 -17.21
CA LEU A 96 18.69 -48.49 -17.76
C LEU A 96 17.68 -48.98 -16.72
N PHE A 97 16.44 -49.22 -17.13
CA PHE A 97 15.41 -49.81 -16.27
C PHE A 97 15.30 -51.32 -16.42
N THR A 98 15.97 -51.90 -17.42
CA THR A 98 16.01 -53.34 -17.65
C THR A 98 17.39 -53.75 -18.14
N THR A 99 17.90 -54.87 -17.65
CA THR A 99 19.15 -55.48 -18.11
C THR A 99 19.03 -57.01 -18.11
N TYR A 100 20.02 -57.72 -18.65
CA TYR A 100 20.12 -59.17 -18.51
C TYR A 100 21.03 -59.51 -17.33
N ASP A 101 20.59 -60.42 -16.47
CA ASP A 101 21.42 -60.95 -15.39
C ASP A 101 22.43 -62.00 -15.89
N GLU A 102 23.28 -62.52 -14.99
CA GLU A 102 24.29 -63.55 -15.31
C GLU A 102 23.67 -64.86 -15.84
N THR A 103 22.38 -65.08 -15.60
CA THR A 103 21.63 -66.25 -16.07
C THR A 103 20.87 -66.00 -17.37
N ASN A 104 21.10 -64.85 -18.01
CA ASN A 104 20.43 -64.41 -19.24
C ASN A 104 18.91 -64.23 -19.08
N ASN A 105 18.44 -63.94 -17.86
CA ASN A 105 17.06 -63.56 -17.58
C ASN A 105 16.94 -62.02 -17.55
N LEU A 106 15.77 -61.52 -17.95
CA LEU A 106 15.47 -60.09 -17.91
C LEU A 106 15.28 -59.65 -16.45
N LYS A 107 16.13 -58.74 -15.98
CA LYS A 107 16.06 -58.10 -14.67
C LYS A 107 15.52 -56.67 -14.83
N GLU A 108 14.51 -56.33 -14.04
CA GLU A 108 13.99 -54.96 -13.93
C GLU A 108 14.70 -54.21 -12.80
N CYS A 109 15.08 -52.95 -13.05
CA CYS A 109 15.72 -52.04 -12.09
C CYS A 109 14.94 -50.72 -11.97
N TYR A 110 13.61 -50.78 -12.03
CA TYR A 110 12.78 -49.62 -11.75
C TYR A 110 13.00 -49.16 -10.31
N PRO A 111 13.22 -47.86 -10.06
CA PRO A 111 13.21 -47.34 -8.70
C PRO A 111 11.86 -47.65 -8.05
N ASP A 112 11.88 -47.93 -6.75
CA ASP A 112 10.62 -48.13 -6.03
C ASP A 112 9.80 -46.84 -6.02
N LYS A 113 8.50 -46.98 -5.81
CA LYS A 113 7.55 -45.87 -5.86
C LYS A 113 7.93 -44.73 -4.89
N ASN A 114 8.48 -45.03 -3.72
CA ASN A 114 8.84 -43.98 -2.76
C ASN A 114 10.04 -43.19 -3.25
N THR A 115 11.04 -43.87 -3.82
CA THR A 115 12.20 -43.20 -4.44
C THR A 115 11.76 -42.24 -5.55
N ILE A 116 10.89 -42.70 -6.48
CA ILE A 116 10.34 -41.84 -7.54
C ILE A 116 9.62 -40.61 -6.97
N GLN A 117 8.83 -40.81 -5.91
CA GLN A 117 8.07 -39.72 -5.29
C GLN A 117 8.98 -38.71 -4.60
N GLU A 118 10.01 -39.15 -3.87
CA GLU A 118 10.93 -38.24 -3.17
C GLU A 118 11.83 -37.48 -4.15
N ASP A 119 12.35 -38.15 -5.19
CA ASP A 119 13.12 -37.51 -6.25
C ASP A 119 12.27 -36.45 -6.97
N PHE A 120 11.02 -36.80 -7.30
CA PHE A 120 10.10 -35.84 -7.89
C PHE A 120 9.85 -34.63 -7.01
N LYS A 121 9.55 -34.83 -5.72
CA LYS A 121 9.32 -33.71 -4.79
C LYS A 121 10.54 -32.81 -4.70
N SER A 122 11.73 -33.39 -4.62
CA SER A 122 12.99 -32.65 -4.54
C SER A 122 13.21 -31.75 -5.76
N VAL A 123 13.14 -32.33 -6.96
CA VAL A 123 13.32 -31.59 -8.22
C VAL A 123 12.21 -30.55 -8.42
N PHE A 124 10.96 -30.92 -8.12
CA PHE A 124 9.81 -30.02 -8.18
C PHE A 124 9.99 -28.79 -7.29
N ILE A 125 10.38 -28.97 -6.02
CA ILE A 125 10.57 -27.85 -5.08
C ILE A 125 11.69 -26.94 -5.56
N ASN A 126 12.79 -27.50 -6.09
CA ASN A 126 13.89 -26.71 -6.63
C ASN A 126 13.46 -25.84 -7.81
N ASN A 127 12.69 -26.42 -8.75
CA ASN A 127 12.15 -25.72 -9.90
C ASN A 127 11.10 -24.67 -9.49
N LEU A 128 10.21 -24.99 -8.54
CA LEU A 128 9.24 -24.04 -7.99
C LEU A 128 9.94 -22.83 -7.35
N ASN A 129 10.94 -23.07 -6.51
CA ASN A 129 11.73 -22.00 -5.88
C ASN A 129 12.49 -21.14 -6.90
N ARG A 130 12.85 -21.68 -8.07
CA ARG A 130 13.43 -20.91 -9.17
C ARG A 130 12.42 -19.92 -9.75
N TYR A 131 11.18 -20.35 -9.97
CA TYR A 131 10.10 -19.46 -10.43
C TYR A 131 9.72 -18.41 -9.37
N LEU A 132 9.50 -18.83 -8.13
CA LEU A 132 9.07 -17.93 -7.06
C LEU A 132 10.10 -16.82 -6.77
N ARG A 133 11.40 -17.07 -6.96
CA ARG A 133 12.45 -16.04 -6.83
C ARG A 133 12.28 -14.85 -7.79
N ASN A 134 11.64 -15.06 -8.93
CA ASN A 134 11.38 -14.02 -9.93
C ASN A 134 10.10 -13.22 -9.63
N TYR A 135 9.30 -13.62 -8.64
CA TYR A 135 8.11 -12.88 -8.27
C TYR A 135 8.50 -11.56 -7.57
N PRO A 136 7.88 -10.41 -7.94
CA PRO A 136 8.25 -9.10 -7.39
C PRO A 136 7.99 -8.98 -5.88
N TYR A 137 7.05 -9.74 -5.32
CA TYR A 137 6.76 -9.70 -3.89
C TYR A 137 7.66 -10.66 -3.10
N TYR A 138 8.45 -10.09 -2.18
CA TYR A 138 9.43 -10.82 -1.38
C TYR A 138 8.81 -11.95 -0.55
N GLN A 139 7.58 -11.78 -0.05
CA GLN A 139 6.93 -12.76 0.83
C GLN A 139 6.70 -14.11 0.15
N ALA A 140 6.57 -14.15 -1.18
CA ALA A 140 6.34 -15.41 -1.91
C ALA A 140 7.62 -16.24 -2.11
N ARG A 141 8.80 -15.67 -1.89
CA ARG A 141 10.09 -16.29 -2.28
C ARG A 141 10.54 -17.42 -1.34
N ASN A 142 10.05 -17.42 -0.10
CA ASN A 142 10.52 -18.31 0.97
C ASN A 142 9.42 -19.19 1.54
N ILE A 143 8.32 -19.40 0.81
CA ILE A 143 7.22 -20.25 1.28
C ILE A 143 7.66 -21.71 1.20
N ARG A 144 7.58 -22.44 2.32
CA ARG A 144 7.78 -23.88 2.31
C ARG A 144 6.49 -24.59 1.96
N PHE A 145 6.59 -25.56 1.05
CA PHE A 145 5.49 -26.40 0.64
C PHE A 145 5.76 -27.85 1.02
N ASP A 146 4.70 -28.52 1.47
CA ASP A 146 4.64 -29.97 1.57
C ASP A 146 3.83 -30.51 0.41
N ILE A 147 4.43 -31.39 -0.36
CA ILE A 147 3.90 -31.84 -1.64
C ILE A 147 3.28 -33.22 -1.46
N ASN A 148 1.98 -33.29 -1.68
CA ASN A 148 1.22 -34.53 -1.68
C ASN A 148 0.95 -34.97 -3.11
N LEU A 149 1.40 -36.17 -3.45
CA LEU A 149 1.20 -36.80 -4.74
C LEU A 149 0.08 -37.84 -4.61
N LYS A 150 -1.08 -37.55 -5.20
CA LYS A 150 -2.23 -38.48 -5.22
C LYS A 150 -2.42 -39.01 -6.63
N GLN A 151 -2.36 -40.34 -6.77
CA GLN A 151 -2.64 -41.01 -8.02
C GLN A 151 -4.12 -41.40 -8.06
N ASP A 152 -4.90 -40.69 -8.86
CA ASP A 152 -6.27 -41.07 -9.23
C ASP A 152 -6.26 -41.50 -10.72
N GLU A 153 -7.21 -41.05 -11.54
CA GLU A 153 -7.15 -41.20 -13.01
C GLU A 153 -5.93 -40.48 -13.62
N LYS A 154 -5.45 -39.43 -12.95
CA LYS A 154 -4.23 -38.67 -13.27
C LYS A 154 -3.44 -38.42 -11.99
N LEU A 155 -2.16 -38.09 -12.15
CA LEU A 155 -1.34 -37.63 -11.04
C LEU A 155 -1.79 -36.23 -10.61
N ASN A 156 -2.33 -36.13 -9.40
CA ASN A 156 -2.69 -34.88 -8.76
C ASN A 156 -1.55 -34.45 -7.82
N ILE A 157 -0.96 -33.29 -8.11
CA ILE A 157 0.11 -32.68 -7.31
C ILE A 157 -0.51 -31.58 -6.46
N ILE A 158 -0.54 -31.75 -5.14
CA ILE A 158 -1.14 -30.79 -4.22
C ILE A 158 -0.04 -30.24 -3.32
N GLY A 159 0.23 -28.93 -3.44
CA GLY A 159 1.13 -28.22 -2.54
C GLY A 159 0.38 -27.64 -1.35
N ILE A 160 0.81 -28.00 -0.13
CA ILE A 160 0.27 -27.44 1.12
C ILE A 160 1.33 -26.51 1.70
N ALA A 161 1.03 -25.21 1.72
CA ALA A 161 1.91 -24.23 2.34
C ALA A 161 2.05 -24.52 3.86
N LYS A 162 3.28 -24.51 4.37
CA LYS A 162 3.58 -24.63 5.81
C LYS A 162 3.68 -23.27 6.50
N ASP A 163 3.89 -22.23 5.71
CA ASP A 163 4.04 -20.86 6.17
C ASP A 163 2.87 -20.03 5.65
N ASN A 164 2.36 -19.12 6.47
CA ASN A 164 1.37 -18.14 6.02
C ASN A 164 2.07 -17.13 5.10
N ILE A 165 1.38 -16.75 4.02
CA ILE A 165 1.80 -15.61 3.22
C ILE A 165 1.21 -14.36 3.86
N GLU A 166 2.08 -13.55 4.45
CA GLU A 166 1.67 -12.29 5.08
C GLU A 166 1.69 -11.17 4.04
N PHE A 167 0.50 -10.74 3.61
CA PHE A 167 0.32 -9.55 2.78
C PHE A 167 0.12 -8.35 3.68
N GLY A 168 1.15 -7.49 3.76
CA GLY A 168 1.11 -6.24 4.50
C GLY A 168 0.87 -6.44 6.01
N LYS A 169 1.82 -6.03 6.86
CA LYS A 169 1.51 -5.84 8.28
C LYS A 169 0.48 -4.69 8.38
N LEU A 170 -0.81 -5.05 8.42
CA LEU A 170 -1.96 -4.14 8.61
C LEU A 170 -1.88 -3.28 9.88
N ARG A 171 -0.86 -3.47 10.73
CA ARG A 171 -0.83 -2.95 12.10
C ARG A 171 0.41 -2.13 12.48
N GLU A 172 1.47 -2.15 11.70
CA GLU A 172 2.70 -1.37 11.97
C GLU A 172 2.99 -0.39 10.84
N ASP A 173 2.86 -0.82 9.59
CA ASP A 173 3.05 0.05 8.42
C ASP A 173 1.79 0.86 8.09
N VAL A 174 0.60 0.37 8.43
CA VAL A 174 -0.64 1.17 8.32
C VAL A 174 -0.61 2.28 9.37
N THR A 175 -0.16 2.02 10.59
CA THR A 175 -0.14 3.04 11.66
C THR A 175 1.04 4.00 11.55
N SER A 176 2.22 3.53 11.07
CA SER A 176 3.40 4.39 10.85
C SER A 176 3.44 5.03 9.47
N SER A 177 2.97 4.35 8.41
CA SER A 177 2.79 4.96 7.10
C SER A 177 1.49 5.77 7.00
N LEU A 178 0.31 5.41 7.54
CA LEU A 178 -0.78 6.43 7.63
C LEU A 178 -0.44 7.60 8.55
N ALA A 179 0.48 7.44 9.51
CA ALA A 179 1.03 8.57 10.26
C ALA A 179 2.15 9.35 9.53
N ALA A 180 2.66 8.88 8.39
CA ALA A 180 3.73 9.53 7.63
C ALA A 180 3.35 9.74 6.14
N SER A 181 3.10 8.68 5.37
CA SER A 181 2.51 8.74 4.01
C SER A 181 1.03 9.17 4.00
N GLY A 182 0.26 8.85 5.05
CA GLY A 182 -1.09 9.39 5.24
C GLY A 182 -1.06 10.87 5.63
N LYS A 183 0.02 11.38 6.24
CA LYS A 183 0.22 12.83 6.42
C LYS A 183 0.60 13.49 5.10
N CYS A 184 1.57 12.95 4.38
CA CYS A 184 2.03 13.52 3.11
C CYS A 184 0.96 13.48 2.01
N GLY A 185 0.29 12.34 1.82
CA GLY A 185 -0.84 12.21 0.91
C GLY A 185 -2.04 13.08 1.32
N PHE A 186 -2.28 13.25 2.63
CA PHE A 186 -3.29 14.16 3.13
C PHE A 186 -2.90 15.63 2.93
N ILE A 187 -1.64 16.00 3.11
CA ILE A 187 -1.09 17.33 2.82
C ILE A 187 -1.34 17.65 1.34
N VAL A 188 -1.01 16.74 0.43
CA VAL A 188 -1.24 16.92 -1.01
C VAL A 188 -2.74 17.01 -1.33
N SER A 189 -3.56 16.10 -0.80
CA SER A 189 -5.02 16.12 -1.02
C SER A 189 -5.71 17.35 -0.40
N TYR A 190 -5.16 17.91 0.68
CA TYR A 190 -5.66 19.13 1.29
C TYR A 190 -5.17 20.37 0.53
N ALA A 191 -3.93 20.35 0.05
CA ALA A 191 -3.36 21.36 -0.85
C ALA A 191 -4.16 21.50 -2.14
N ASP A 192 -4.61 20.37 -2.73
CA ASP A 192 -5.44 20.34 -3.93
C ASP A 192 -6.75 21.14 -3.78
N GLN A 193 -7.29 21.27 -2.56
CA GLN A 193 -8.49 22.07 -2.31
C GLN A 193 -8.25 23.58 -2.42
N TYR A 194 -7.00 24.05 -2.40
CA TYR A 194 -6.65 25.46 -2.64
C TYR A 194 -6.50 25.79 -4.12
N VAL A 195 -6.50 24.78 -4.99
CA VAL A 195 -6.35 24.97 -6.42
C VAL A 195 -7.54 25.80 -6.93
N GLY A 196 -7.24 26.97 -7.49
CA GLY A 196 -8.23 27.97 -7.92
C GLY A 196 -8.50 29.12 -6.99
N THR A 197 -7.90 29.12 -5.82
CA THR A 197 -7.97 30.27 -4.91
C THR A 197 -7.19 31.46 -5.49
N PRO A 198 -7.69 32.70 -5.36
CA PRO A 198 -7.00 33.88 -5.89
C PRO A 198 -5.66 34.10 -5.19
N TYR A 199 -4.69 34.65 -5.93
CA TYR A 199 -3.41 35.07 -5.35
C TYR A 199 -3.52 36.44 -4.68
N LEU A 200 -2.95 36.57 -3.49
CA LEU A 200 -2.87 37.83 -2.77
C LEU A 200 -1.62 38.61 -3.14
N ALA A 201 -1.82 39.86 -3.57
CA ALA A 201 -0.74 40.80 -3.88
C ALA A 201 0.15 41.12 -2.66
N GLU A 202 1.27 41.77 -2.94
CA GLU A 202 2.21 42.23 -1.92
C GLU A 202 1.53 43.27 -0.99
N GLY A 203 1.76 43.16 0.34
CA GLY A 203 1.13 44.05 1.34
C GLY A 203 -0.19 43.59 1.98
N SER A 204 -0.85 42.53 1.49
CA SER A 204 -2.06 41.99 2.14
C SER A 204 -1.79 41.39 3.52
N THR A 205 -2.76 41.51 4.44
CA THR A 205 -2.70 40.90 5.78
C THR A 205 -2.61 39.38 5.66
N ILE A 206 -1.62 38.80 6.34
CA ILE A 206 -1.39 37.36 6.35
C ILE A 206 -2.34 36.72 7.35
N LYS A 207 -3.05 35.70 6.90
CA LYS A 207 -3.90 34.88 7.77
C LYS A 207 -3.86 33.45 7.30
N LEU A 208 -3.80 32.51 8.25
CA LEU A 208 -4.00 31.10 7.94
C LEU A 208 -5.47 30.88 7.61
N VAL A 209 -5.75 30.44 6.39
CA VAL A 209 -7.11 30.33 5.85
C VAL A 209 -7.38 28.89 5.45
N THR A 210 -8.56 28.36 5.76
CA THR A 210 -9.03 27.09 5.21
C THR A 210 -9.27 27.20 3.69
N PRO A 211 -9.39 26.10 2.93
CA PRO A 211 -9.69 26.16 1.49
C PRO A 211 -10.92 27.02 1.16
N SER A 212 -12.00 26.89 1.94
CA SER A 212 -13.23 27.67 1.75
C SER A 212 -13.06 29.17 2.01
N GLN A 213 -12.18 29.55 2.94
CA GLN A 213 -11.84 30.96 3.19
C GLN A 213 -10.92 31.49 2.10
N ALA A 214 -9.93 30.71 1.69
CA ALA A 214 -8.99 31.06 0.63
C ALA A 214 -9.69 31.34 -0.71
N ALA A 215 -10.85 30.73 -0.99
CA ALA A 215 -11.63 31.02 -2.19
C ALA A 215 -12.07 32.49 -2.31
N ASN A 216 -12.24 33.20 -1.18
CA ASN A 216 -12.61 34.61 -1.14
C ASN A 216 -11.42 35.51 -0.78
N ASP A 217 -10.63 35.07 0.20
CA ASP A 217 -9.56 35.88 0.78
C ASP A 217 -8.26 35.75 -0.01
N GLY A 218 -8.08 34.67 -0.76
CA GLY A 218 -6.86 34.34 -1.48
C GLY A 218 -5.70 33.91 -0.58
N THR A 219 -4.58 33.57 -1.21
CA THR A 219 -3.32 33.22 -0.51
C THR A 219 -2.09 33.74 -1.25
N THR A 220 -0.99 33.92 -0.54
CA THR A 220 0.37 33.98 -1.11
C THR A 220 0.99 32.58 -1.12
N CYS A 221 2.11 32.38 -1.83
CA CYS A 221 2.83 31.09 -1.82
C CYS A 221 3.11 30.58 -0.40
N ALA A 222 3.68 31.44 0.46
CA ALA A 222 4.01 31.08 1.83
C ALA A 222 2.77 30.78 2.67
N THR A 223 1.73 31.62 2.58
CA THR A 223 0.51 31.43 3.39
C THR A 223 -0.32 30.23 2.94
N PHE A 224 -0.25 29.86 1.66
CA PHE A 224 -0.78 28.60 1.14
C PHE A 224 -0.11 27.40 1.83
N VAL A 225 1.22 27.27 1.72
CA VAL A 225 1.96 26.15 2.31
C VAL A 225 1.68 26.06 3.82
N GLN A 226 1.73 27.19 4.52
CA GLN A 226 1.46 27.21 5.96
C GLN A 226 0.03 26.84 6.31
N SER A 227 -0.96 27.31 5.56
CA SER A 227 -2.34 26.96 5.82
C SER A 227 -2.55 25.45 5.63
N VAL A 228 -1.96 24.86 4.60
CA VAL A 228 -2.01 23.41 4.38
C VAL A 228 -1.41 22.68 5.58
N PHE A 229 -0.17 22.99 5.99
CA PHE A 229 0.48 22.30 7.10
C PHE A 229 -0.19 22.56 8.45
N TYR A 230 -0.66 23.78 8.72
CA TYR A 230 -1.39 24.12 9.94
C TYR A 230 -2.67 23.30 10.09
N TYR A 231 -3.52 23.28 9.06
CA TYR A 231 -4.81 22.58 9.12
C TYR A 231 -4.70 21.06 8.92
N THR A 232 -3.57 20.56 8.39
CA THR A 232 -3.35 19.11 8.23
C THR A 232 -2.62 18.47 9.39
N LEU A 233 -1.62 19.17 9.97
CA LEU A 233 -0.76 18.63 11.03
C LEU A 233 -1.06 19.19 12.42
N GLY A 234 -1.87 20.25 12.52
CA GLY A 234 -2.19 20.89 13.79
C GLY A 234 -0.99 21.62 14.41
N GLU A 235 -0.04 22.08 13.60
CA GLU A 235 1.13 22.82 14.10
C GLU A 235 0.73 24.19 14.66
N ASN A 236 1.21 24.52 15.87
CA ASN A 236 0.70 25.63 16.66
C ASN A 236 1.32 27.01 16.37
N SER A 237 2.24 27.13 15.41
CA SER A 237 2.89 28.42 15.13
C SER A 237 2.17 29.18 14.02
N GLN A 238 1.26 30.08 14.41
CA GLN A 238 0.74 31.12 13.53
C GLN A 238 1.87 32.10 13.19
N PRO A 239 2.22 32.27 11.91
CA PRO A 239 3.26 33.20 11.47
C PRO A 239 2.72 34.64 11.49
N THR A 240 3.60 35.59 11.78
CA THR A 240 3.22 37.01 11.99
C THR A 240 3.55 37.93 10.81
N THR A 241 4.46 37.53 9.89
CA THR A 241 4.85 38.29 8.67
C THR A 241 5.19 37.38 7.46
N LYS A 242 5.29 37.91 6.22
CA LYS A 242 5.49 37.12 4.97
C LYS A 242 6.89 36.53 4.92
N GLU A 243 7.87 37.34 5.30
CA GLU A 243 9.25 36.89 5.50
C GLU A 243 9.33 35.90 6.65
N SER A 244 8.65 36.13 7.79
CA SER A 244 8.58 35.10 8.84
C SER A 244 7.93 33.83 8.32
N ALA A 245 6.97 33.91 7.40
CA ALA A 245 6.22 32.76 6.98
C ALA A 245 7.07 31.79 6.14
N ALA A 246 7.69 32.32 5.09
CA ALA A 246 8.56 31.54 4.23
C ALA A 246 9.84 31.12 4.97
N LYS A 247 10.41 32.00 5.80
CA LYS A 247 11.59 31.72 6.64
C LYS A 247 11.30 30.66 7.70
N THR A 248 10.18 30.75 8.41
CA THR A 248 9.78 29.75 9.42
C THR A 248 9.63 28.38 8.79
N ILE A 249 9.12 28.27 7.56
CA ILE A 249 9.08 26.99 6.86
C ILE A 249 10.48 26.56 6.47
N CYS A 250 11.21 27.38 5.72
CA CYS A 250 12.43 26.92 5.04
C CYS A 250 13.67 26.86 5.94
N GLU A 251 13.65 27.55 7.08
CA GLU A 251 14.70 27.49 8.10
C GLU A 251 14.25 26.71 9.35
N ASP A 252 13.11 25.99 9.31
CA ASP A 252 12.73 25.10 10.40
C ASP A 252 13.83 24.04 10.59
N PRO A 253 14.37 23.83 11.80
CA PRO A 253 15.38 22.83 12.06
C PRO A 253 14.98 21.39 11.69
N LYS A 254 13.68 21.13 11.54
CA LYS A 254 13.13 19.84 11.10
C LYS A 254 13.14 19.65 9.58
N MET A 255 13.32 20.72 8.82
CA MET A 255 13.38 20.63 7.36
C MET A 255 14.73 20.09 6.91
N ILE A 256 14.67 19.08 6.06
CA ILE A 256 15.84 18.48 5.43
C ILE A 256 15.95 19.11 4.04
N ASN A 257 17.10 19.73 3.74
CA ASN A 257 17.36 20.25 2.40
C ASN A 257 17.62 19.07 1.45
N LEU A 258 16.75 18.88 0.46
CA LEU A 258 16.81 17.81 -0.54
C LEU A 258 17.62 18.20 -1.79
N GLU A 259 18.43 19.25 -1.72
CA GLU A 259 19.20 19.79 -2.84
C GLU A 259 18.30 20.11 -4.06
N THR A 260 18.86 20.12 -5.27
CA THR A 260 18.14 20.48 -6.51
C THR A 260 17.71 19.26 -7.32
N ASN A 261 17.85 18.04 -6.80
CA ASN A 261 17.46 16.83 -7.51
C ASN A 261 15.96 16.53 -7.30
N PRO A 262 15.10 16.73 -8.31
CA PRO A 262 13.66 16.51 -8.12
C PRO A 262 13.30 15.02 -7.99
N ASP A 263 14.16 14.08 -8.40
CA ASP A 263 13.89 12.65 -8.34
C ASP A 263 13.87 12.08 -6.91
N ILE A 264 14.40 12.82 -5.94
CA ILE A 264 14.36 12.42 -4.52
C ILE A 264 13.16 13.01 -3.77
N LEU A 265 12.36 13.85 -4.43
CA LEU A 265 11.17 14.45 -3.82
C LEU A 265 10.08 13.41 -3.60
N GLN A 266 9.41 13.52 -2.46
CA GLN A 266 8.25 12.76 -2.08
C GLN A 266 7.01 13.67 -2.07
N PRO A 267 5.83 13.17 -2.51
CA PRO A 267 4.59 13.94 -2.40
C PRO A 267 4.44 14.55 -1.00
N GLY A 268 4.10 15.83 -0.91
CA GLY A 268 4.03 16.58 0.34
C GLY A 268 5.28 17.39 0.67
N ASP A 269 6.40 17.13 0.01
CA ASP A 269 7.61 17.95 0.17
C ASP A 269 7.37 19.39 -0.28
N ILE A 270 8.01 20.33 0.41
CA ILE A 270 7.93 21.75 0.11
C ILE A 270 9.09 22.11 -0.79
N PHE A 271 8.80 22.77 -1.92
CA PHE A 271 9.84 23.40 -2.72
C PHE A 271 9.92 24.89 -2.38
N ALA A 272 11.13 25.43 -2.48
CA ALA A 272 11.38 26.85 -2.41
C ALA A 272 12.33 27.23 -3.55
N SER A 273 11.93 28.21 -4.36
CA SER A 273 12.78 28.74 -5.43
C SER A 273 13.07 30.22 -5.22
N GLU A 274 14.29 30.61 -5.55
CA GLU A 274 14.65 32.01 -5.72
C GLU A 274 14.09 32.49 -7.05
N SER A 275 13.48 33.67 -7.08
CA SER A 275 13.06 34.34 -8.32
C SER A 275 13.82 35.65 -8.44
N CYS A 276 14.03 36.13 -9.68
CA CYS A 276 14.90 37.28 -9.96
C CYS A 276 14.55 38.57 -9.19
N ASN A 277 13.34 38.67 -8.63
CA ASN A 277 12.85 39.87 -7.95
C ASN A 277 12.36 39.61 -6.52
N SER A 278 12.59 38.42 -5.95
CA SER A 278 12.11 38.09 -4.60
C SER A 278 13.26 37.62 -3.71
N PRO A 279 13.30 38.01 -2.43
CA PRO A 279 14.30 37.51 -1.49
C PRO A 279 14.30 35.98 -1.42
N ARG A 280 15.37 35.42 -0.86
CA ARG A 280 15.48 33.99 -0.48
C ARG A 280 14.11 33.53 0.05
N TYR A 281 13.51 32.49 -0.56
CA TYR A 281 12.15 31.97 -0.31
C TYR A 281 10.96 32.63 -1.05
N GLY A 282 11.22 33.35 -2.14
CA GLY A 282 10.20 34.11 -2.87
C GLY A 282 9.06 33.33 -3.50
N HIS A 283 9.29 32.06 -3.83
CA HIS A 283 8.29 31.20 -4.42
C HIS A 283 8.33 29.83 -3.77
N THR A 284 7.19 29.36 -3.29
CA THR A 284 7.07 28.12 -2.51
C THR A 284 5.78 27.38 -2.86
N GLY A 285 5.82 26.07 -2.70
CA GLY A 285 4.63 25.24 -2.90
C GLY A 285 4.90 23.80 -2.47
N ILE A 286 3.97 22.91 -2.82
CA ILE A 286 3.95 21.53 -2.35
C ILE A 286 4.06 20.60 -3.56
N TYR A 287 5.02 19.68 -3.52
CA TYR A 287 5.21 18.67 -4.54
C TYR A 287 4.11 17.60 -4.47
N VAL A 288 3.53 17.27 -5.63
CA VAL A 288 2.42 16.30 -5.76
C VAL A 288 2.92 14.92 -6.15
N GLY A 289 3.89 14.86 -7.06
CA GLY A 289 4.37 13.63 -7.67
C GLY A 289 4.69 13.80 -9.16
N LYS A 290 5.13 12.73 -9.81
CA LYS A 290 5.28 12.68 -11.27
C LYS A 290 3.94 12.40 -11.93
N GLY A 291 3.63 13.15 -12.98
CA GLY A 291 2.36 13.00 -13.68
C GLY A 291 2.17 13.98 -14.82
N LYS A 292 0.92 14.12 -15.21
CA LYS A 292 0.46 15.13 -16.17
C LYS A 292 -0.83 15.76 -15.68
N VAL A 293 -1.06 17.01 -16.08
CA VAL A 293 -2.30 17.72 -15.76
C VAL A 293 -3.21 17.64 -16.99
N ALA A 294 -4.33 16.94 -16.86
CA ALA A 294 -5.29 16.75 -17.94
C ALA A 294 -6.45 17.76 -17.85
N GLY A 295 -6.77 18.42 -18.97
CA GLY A 295 -7.84 19.42 -19.07
C GLY A 295 -7.34 20.78 -19.55
N LYS A 296 -8.23 21.61 -20.11
CA LYS A 296 -7.88 22.99 -20.48
C LYS A 296 -7.87 23.86 -19.23
N MET A 297 -6.72 24.47 -18.95
CA MET A 297 -6.54 25.55 -17.98
C MET A 297 -7.22 26.84 -18.47
N LEU A 298 -8.56 26.85 -18.54
CA LEU A 298 -9.33 28.02 -18.98
C LEU A 298 -10.18 28.53 -17.81
N GLY A 299 -9.74 29.62 -17.19
CA GLY A 299 -10.46 30.30 -16.10
C GLY A 299 -10.35 29.55 -14.77
N THR A 300 -11.48 29.32 -14.10
CA THR A 300 -11.58 28.66 -12.77
C THR A 300 -11.69 27.15 -12.83
N LYS A 301 -11.55 26.53 -14.01
CA LYS A 301 -11.56 25.07 -14.16
C LYS A 301 -10.14 24.55 -14.20
N HIS A 302 -9.78 23.81 -13.17
CA HIS A 302 -8.45 23.24 -12.99
C HIS A 302 -8.34 21.91 -13.72
N GLY A 303 -7.14 21.63 -14.23
CA GLY A 303 -6.83 20.32 -14.79
C GLY A 303 -6.72 19.29 -13.66
N GLU A 304 -7.09 18.06 -13.98
CA GLU A 304 -6.97 16.91 -13.08
C GLU A 304 -5.54 16.37 -13.14
N PHE A 305 -4.91 16.17 -11.98
CA PHE A 305 -3.62 15.50 -11.91
C PHE A 305 -3.78 14.00 -12.18
N ILE A 306 -3.08 13.50 -13.19
CA ILE A 306 -3.02 12.09 -13.54
C ILE A 306 -1.60 11.60 -13.23
N PRO A 307 -1.43 10.70 -12.24
CA PRO A 307 -0.13 10.12 -11.93
C PRO A 307 0.49 9.40 -13.14
N ASP A 308 1.76 9.65 -13.39
CA ASP A 308 2.54 9.08 -14.49
C ASP A 308 4.01 9.07 -14.09
N ASN A 309 4.62 7.89 -13.92
CA ASN A 309 6.00 7.77 -13.45
C ASN A 309 7.04 8.30 -14.45
N GLU A 310 6.67 8.37 -15.73
CA GLU A 310 7.47 8.97 -16.80
C GLU A 310 7.09 10.44 -17.06
N GLY A 311 6.11 10.95 -16.32
CA GLY A 311 5.62 12.32 -16.41
C GLY A 311 6.53 13.35 -15.75
N GLU A 312 6.07 14.60 -15.78
CA GLU A 312 6.77 15.73 -15.20
C GLU A 312 6.54 15.83 -13.69
N HIS A 313 7.47 16.47 -12.99
CA HIS A 313 7.28 16.80 -11.57
C HIS A 313 6.22 17.89 -11.42
N ILE A 314 5.10 17.55 -10.77
CA ILE A 314 3.98 18.47 -10.58
C ILE A 314 4.01 19.05 -9.17
N PHE A 315 3.78 20.36 -9.08
CA PHE A 315 3.74 21.12 -7.84
C PHE A 315 2.47 21.95 -7.76
N ILE A 316 1.94 22.16 -6.56
CA ILE A 316 0.86 23.11 -6.28
C ILE A 316 1.47 24.33 -5.60
N HIS A 317 1.19 25.52 -6.11
CA HIS A 317 1.58 26.79 -5.49
C HIS A 317 0.50 27.85 -5.72
N SER A 318 0.56 28.96 -4.98
CA SER A 318 -0.30 30.12 -5.23
C SER A 318 0.30 31.00 -6.34
N GLY A 319 -0.50 31.46 -7.30
CA GLY A 319 -0.04 32.29 -8.42
C GLY A 319 -1.13 33.20 -8.99
N THR A 320 -0.75 34.36 -9.56
CA THR A 320 -1.69 35.42 -10.00
C THR A 320 -2.56 35.04 -11.20
N VAL A 321 -2.17 34.03 -11.98
CA VAL A 321 -2.96 33.42 -13.05
C VAL A 321 -2.41 31.98 -13.19
N GLY A 322 -3.27 31.01 -13.55
CA GLY A 322 -3.02 29.56 -13.48
C GLY A 322 -1.62 29.06 -13.90
N TYR A 323 -1.21 27.96 -13.25
CA TYR A 323 0.04 27.19 -13.38
C TYR A 323 0.97 27.61 -14.52
#